data_AF-A0A3B9QZY7-F1
#
_entry.id   AF-A0A3B9QZY7-F1
#
_cell.length_a   1.000
_cell.length_b   1.000
_cell.length_c   1.000
_cell.angle_alpha   90.00
_cell.angle_beta   90.00
_cell.angle_gamma   90.00
#
_symmetry.space_group_name_H-M   'P 1'
#
loop_
_entity.id
_entity.type
_entity.pdbx_description
1 polymer ?
#
loop_
_entity_poly.entity_id
_entity_poly.type
_entity_poly.pdbx_seq_one_letter_code
_entity_poly.pdbx_strand_id
1 'polypeptide(L)'
;MTYPDIDPIAISIGPIAIHWYGLMYLVAFAAGGLLGRYRAGRMPGQWTSTQIWDLVFYIAVGAVLGGRLGYAVFYNTGYYLSHPIEIFWVWTGGMSFHGGL
;
A
#
# COMPACT_ATOMS: atom_id res chain seq x y z
N MET A 1 9.99 5.92 -29.97
CA MET A 1 9.03 6.66 -29.12
C MET A 1 9.86 7.41 -28.08
N THR A 2 9.72 8.72 -27.97
CA THR A 2 10.35 9.52 -26.92
C THR A 2 9.47 9.46 -25.69
N TYR A 3 9.96 8.86 -24.61
CA TYR A 3 9.27 8.86 -23.33
C TYR A 3 9.63 10.15 -22.56
N PRO A 4 8.69 10.77 -21.84
CA PRO A 4 9.03 11.85 -20.93
C PRO A 4 9.95 11.34 -19.82
N ASP A 5 11.02 12.08 -19.56
CA ASP A 5 11.96 11.81 -18.47
C ASP A 5 11.43 12.45 -17.19
N ILE A 6 10.72 11.67 -16.38
CA ILE A 6 10.08 12.10 -15.14
C ILE A 6 10.89 11.51 -13.98
N ASP A 7 11.40 12.38 -13.10
CA ASP A 7 12.04 11.94 -11.86
C ASP A 7 11.03 11.11 -11.02
N PRO A 8 11.35 9.85 -10.69
CA PRO A 8 10.46 9.01 -9.91
C PRO A 8 10.26 9.50 -8.47
N ILE A 9 11.18 10.33 -7.95
CA ILE A 9 11.12 10.92 -6.61
C ILE A 9 10.33 12.23 -6.68
N ALA A 10 9.19 12.26 -6.00
CA ALA A 10 8.37 13.46 -5.91
C ALA A 10 8.93 14.45 -4.88
N ILE A 11 9.37 13.94 -3.72
CA ILE A 11 9.88 14.73 -2.60
C ILE A 11 11.00 13.94 -1.92
N SER A 12 12.11 14.59 -1.58
CA SER A 12 13.19 14.00 -0.79
C SER A 12 13.40 14.79 0.49
N ILE A 13 13.44 14.08 1.63
CA ILE A 13 13.73 14.64 2.96
C ILE A 13 14.89 13.85 3.55
N GLY A 14 16.11 14.33 3.31
CA GLY A 14 17.34 13.63 3.72
C GLY A 14 17.41 12.24 3.06
N PRO A 15 17.54 11.14 3.83
CA PRO A 15 17.59 9.78 3.26
C PRO A 15 16.22 9.23 2.84
N ILE A 16 15.12 9.96 3.08
CA ILE A 16 13.75 9.50 2.80
C ILE A 16 13.30 10.06 1.45
N ALA A 17 13.12 9.17 0.47
CA ALA A 17 12.59 9.52 -0.85
C ALA A 17 11.11 9.09 -0.99
N ILE A 18 10.23 10.06 -1.18
CA ILE A 18 8.82 9.84 -1.47
C ILE A 18 8.64 9.77 -2.99
N HIS A 19 8.18 8.63 -3.48
CA HIS A 19 8.02 8.40 -4.90
C HIS A 19 6.60 8.74 -5.37
N TRP A 20 6.45 9.11 -6.66
CA TRP A 20 5.15 9.41 -7.25
C TRP A 20 4.15 8.28 -7.14
N TYR A 21 4.58 7.03 -7.34
CA TYR A 21 3.67 5.88 -7.25
C TYR A 21 3.09 5.73 -5.82
N GLY A 22 3.89 6.03 -4.79
CA GLY A 22 3.43 6.01 -3.40
C GLY A 22 2.38 7.08 -3.13
N LEU A 23 2.58 8.29 -3.67
CA LEU A 23 1.58 9.35 -3.63
C LEU A 23 0.29 8.95 -4.36
N MET A 24 0.40 8.27 -5.50
CA MET A 24 -0.77 7.80 -6.23
C MET A 24 -1.54 6.72 -5.47
N TYR A 25 -0.88 5.84 -4.71
CA TYR A 25 -1.57 4.93 -3.79
C TYR A 25 -2.33 5.68 -2.70
N LEU A 26 -1.72 6.71 -2.10
CA LEU A 26 -2.40 7.53 -1.11
C LEU A 26 -3.65 8.22 -1.68
N VAL A 27 -3.54 8.77 -2.90
CA VAL A 27 -4.68 9.36 -3.62
C VAL A 27 -5.76 8.31 -3.88
N ALA A 28 -5.39 7.09 -4.29
CA ALA A 28 -6.35 6.01 -4.53
C ALA A 28 -7.11 5.61 -3.26
N PHE A 29 -6.41 5.42 -2.13
CA PHE A 29 -7.06 5.10 -0.85
C PHE A 29 -7.95 6.23 -0.35
N ALA A 30 -7.50 7.49 -0.45
CA ALA A 30 -8.27 8.65 -0.07
C ALA A 30 -9.54 8.80 -0.94
N ALA A 31 -9.40 8.68 -2.26
CA ALA A 31 -10.53 8.75 -3.19
C ALA A 31 -11.54 7.62 -2.93
N GLY A 32 -11.06 6.39 -2.70
CA GLY A 32 -11.91 5.25 -2.34
C GLY A 32 -12.67 5.48 -1.03
N GLY A 33 -12.00 5.96 0.02
CA GLY A 33 -12.61 6.26 1.31
C GLY A 33 -13.62 7.41 1.25
N LEU A 34 -13.29 8.49 0.53
CA LEU A 34 -14.22 9.61 0.31
C LEU A 34 -15.47 9.17 -0.46
N LEU A 35 -15.29 8.37 -1.51
CA LEU A 35 -16.41 7.81 -2.28
C LEU A 35 -17.27 6.87 -1.42
N GLY A 36 -16.63 6.00 -0.64
CA GLY A 36 -17.30 5.11 0.31
C GLY A 36 -18.12 5.89 1.34
N ARG A 37 -17.53 6.93 1.94
CA ARG A 37 -18.21 7.81 2.90
C ARG A 37 -19.40 8.53 2.27
N TYR A 38 -19.22 9.05 1.06
CA TYR A 38 -20.28 9.71 0.30
C TYR A 38 -21.46 8.77 -0.02
N ARG A 39 -21.17 7.50 -0.31
CA ARG A 39 -22.22 6.48 -0.52
C ARG A 39 -22.89 6.06 0.78
N ALA A 40 -22.13 5.90 1.87
CA ALA A 40 -22.67 5.59 3.19
C ALA A 40 -23.67 6.65 3.65
N GLY A 41 -23.42 7.94 3.37
CA GLY A 41 -24.36 9.02 3.64
C GLY A 41 -25.70 8.94 2.88
N ARG A 42 -25.79 8.13 1.81
CA ARG A 42 -27.04 7.85 1.08
C ARG A 42 -27.71 6.53 1.48
N MET A 43 -27.08 5.76 2.36
CA MET A 43 -27.55 4.45 2.81
C MET A 43 -27.61 4.45 4.35
N PRO A 44 -28.53 5.24 4.94
CA PRO A 44 -28.60 5.40 6.38
C PRO A 44 -28.80 4.04 7.07
N GLY A 45 -28.06 3.82 8.15
CA GLY A 45 -28.13 2.60 8.96
C GLY A 45 -27.30 1.42 8.47
N GLN A 46 -26.66 1.49 7.30
CA GLN A 46 -25.83 0.38 6.80
C GLN A 46 -24.34 0.53 7.15
N TRP A 47 -23.77 1.71 6.92
CA TRP A 47 -22.35 1.99 7.14
C TRP A 47 -22.17 3.34 7.81
N THR A 48 -21.34 3.38 8.83
CA THR A 48 -20.87 4.64 9.43
C THR A 48 -19.62 5.14 8.71
N SER A 49 -19.35 6.45 8.80
CA SER A 49 -18.12 7.02 8.23
C SER A 49 -16.87 6.39 8.82
N THR A 50 -16.88 6.00 10.10
CA THR A 50 -15.75 5.35 10.77
C THR A 50 -15.49 3.98 10.17
N GLN A 51 -16.53 3.14 9.99
CA GLN A 51 -16.38 1.83 9.38
C GLN A 51 -15.80 1.87 7.96
N ILE A 52 -16.13 2.91 7.18
CA ILE A 52 -15.53 3.09 5.84
C ILE A 52 -14.03 3.37 5.94
N TRP A 53 -13.61 4.26 6.84
CA TRP A 53 -12.19 4.59 6.99
C TRP A 53 -11.40 3.44 7.63
N ASP A 54 -11.99 2.71 8.58
CA ASP A 54 -11.42 1.48 9.13
C ASP A 54 -11.21 0.44 8.03
N LEU A 55 -12.20 0.24 7.16
CA LEU A 55 -12.08 -0.65 6.00
C LEU A 55 -10.91 -0.25 5.09
N VAL A 56 -10.81 1.03 4.71
CA VAL A 56 -9.70 1.52 3.88
C VAL A 56 -8.35 1.32 4.56
N PHE A 57 -8.27 1.58 5.86
CA PHE A 57 -7.07 1.34 6.65
C PHE A 57 -6.67 -0.14 6.64
N TYR A 58 -7.60 -1.05 6.92
CA TYR A 58 -7.34 -2.49 6.89
C TYR A 58 -6.97 -3.00 5.50
N ILE A 59 -7.55 -2.44 4.42
CA ILE A 59 -7.15 -2.76 3.05
C ILE A 59 -5.69 -2.33 2.82
N ALA A 60 -5.31 -1.11 3.22
CA ALA A 60 -3.94 -0.62 3.04
C ALA A 60 -2.93 -1.46 3.84
N VAL A 61 -3.25 -1.78 5.10
CA VAL A 61 -2.42 -2.66 5.94
C VAL A 61 -2.33 -4.06 5.33
N GLY A 62 -3.45 -4.62 4.88
CA GLY A 62 -3.51 -5.92 4.22
C GLY A 62 -2.65 -5.98 2.96
N ALA A 63 -2.71 -4.95 2.11
CA ALA A 63 -1.89 -4.87 0.91
C ALA A 63 -0.38 -4.85 1.21
N VAL A 64 0.03 -4.10 2.25
CA VAL A 64 1.44 -4.03 2.66
C VAL A 64 1.90 -5.35 3.29
N LEU A 65 1.17 -5.86 4.27
CA LEU A 65 1.54 -7.09 4.97
C LEU A 65 1.48 -8.28 4.02
N GLY A 66 0.38 -8.43 3.29
CA GLY A 66 0.20 -9.49 2.32
C GLY A 66 1.24 -9.42 1.22
N GLY A 67 1.53 -8.23 0.68
CA GLY A 67 2.59 -8.06 -0.31
C GLY A 67 3.96 -8.48 0.21
N ARG A 68 4.30 -8.13 1.45
CA ARG A 68 5.57 -8.50 2.06
C ARG A 68 5.68 -9.99 2.36
N LEU A 69 4.66 -10.56 2.99
CA LEU A 69 4.59 -11.99 3.31
C LEU A 69 4.56 -12.84 2.04
N GLY A 70 3.76 -12.46 1.06
CA GLY A 70 3.70 -13.12 -0.24
C GLY A 70 5.05 -13.05 -0.96
N TYR A 71 5.80 -11.95 -0.83
CA TYR A 71 7.16 -11.89 -1.38
C TYR A 71 8.09 -12.88 -0.68
N ALA A 72 8.07 -12.88 0.65
CA ALA A 72 8.90 -13.77 1.45
C ALA A 72 8.60 -15.25 1.15
N VAL A 73 7.33 -15.64 1.02
CA VAL A 73 6.91 -17.04 0.84
C VAL A 73 7.00 -17.52 -0.61
N PHE A 74 6.71 -16.67 -1.59
CA PHE A 74 6.64 -17.10 -2.99
C PHE A 74 7.93 -16.84 -3.78
N TYR A 75 8.72 -15.83 -3.39
CA TYR A 75 9.86 -15.39 -4.20
C TYR A 75 11.21 -15.50 -3.49
N ASN A 76 11.26 -15.47 -2.14
CA ASN A 76 12.55 -15.43 -1.44
C ASN A 76 12.59 -16.21 -0.10
N THR A 77 11.95 -17.37 -0.06
CA THR A 77 11.74 -18.15 1.16
C THR A 77 13.04 -18.55 1.84
N GLY A 78 14.03 -19.02 1.08
CA GLY A 78 15.33 -19.44 1.62
C GLY A 78 16.05 -18.33 2.37
N TYR A 79 16.00 -17.10 1.84
CA TYR A 79 16.59 -15.94 2.50
C TYR A 79 15.92 -15.65 3.84
N TYR A 80 14.59 -15.55 3.87
CA TYR A 80 13.87 -15.20 5.10
C TYR A 80 13.88 -16.30 6.16
N LEU A 81 14.13 -17.56 5.80
CA LEU A 81 14.41 -18.61 6.79
C LEU A 81 15.73 -18.37 7.53
N SER A 82 16.74 -17.83 6.84
CA SER A 82 18.01 -17.45 7.46
C SER A 82 17.97 -16.08 8.15
N HIS A 83 17.10 -15.18 7.69
CA HIS A 83 16.99 -13.79 8.16
C HIS A 83 15.52 -13.41 8.50
N PRO A 84 14.89 -14.06 9.49
CA PRO A 84 13.44 -13.94 9.70
C PRO A 84 12.99 -12.53 10.11
N ILE A 85 13.83 -11.78 10.81
CA ILE A 85 13.50 -10.42 11.26
C ILE A 85 13.40 -9.43 10.10
N GLU A 86 14.07 -9.70 8.98
CA GLU A 86 14.10 -8.80 7.83
C GLU A 86 12.77 -8.73 7.09
N ILE A 87 11.83 -9.64 7.40
CA ILE A 87 10.48 -9.57 6.87
C ILE A 87 9.80 -8.23 7.22
N PHE A 88 10.18 -7.59 8.33
CA PHE A 88 9.64 -6.28 8.74
C PHE A 88 10.32 -5.09 8.06
N TRP A 89 11.44 -5.30 7.36
CA TRP A 89 12.20 -4.24 6.69
C TRP A 89 11.59 -3.89 5.32
N VAL A 90 10.36 -3.37 5.34
CA VAL A 90 9.59 -3.07 4.12
C VAL A 90 10.24 -2.05 3.18
N TRP A 91 11.20 -1.27 3.67
CA TRP A 91 11.96 -0.29 2.89
C TRP A 91 13.05 -0.91 1.99
N THR A 92 13.38 -2.19 2.15
CA THR A 92 14.39 -2.86 1.30
C THR A 92 13.82 -3.26 -0.08
N GLY A 93 12.58 -2.87 -0.39
CA GLY A 93 11.84 -3.38 -1.53
C GLY A 93 11.45 -4.85 -1.35
N GLY A 94 10.93 -5.49 -2.39
CA GLY A 94 10.45 -6.88 -2.33
C GLY A 94 9.03 -6.98 -1.80
N MET A 95 8.07 -6.78 -2.71
CA MET A 95 6.63 -6.89 -2.47
C MET A 95 6.01 -7.75 -3.56
N SER A 96 5.11 -8.64 -3.18
CA SER A 96 4.32 -9.48 -4.07
C SER A 96 3.01 -8.79 -4.39
N PHE A 97 2.69 -8.64 -5.67
CA PHE A 97 1.36 -8.17 -6.07
C PHE A 97 0.28 -9.17 -5.62
N HIS A 98 0.49 -10.47 -5.85
CA HIS A 98 -0.45 -11.53 -5.47
C HIS A 98 -0.68 -11.64 -3.97
N GLY A 99 0.35 -11.34 -3.17
CA GLY A 99 0.21 -11.36 -1.73
C GLY A 99 -0.65 -10.20 -1.20
N GLY A 100 -0.68 -9.06 -1.90
CA GLY A 100 -1.40 -7.86 -1.46
C GLY A 100 -2.80 -7.69 -2.05
N LEU A 101 -3.29 -8.65 -2.85
CA LEU A 101 -4.61 -8.65 -3.49
C LEU A 101 -5.60 -9.49 -2.68
#